data_AF-A0A2R6JCX9-F1
#
_entry.id   AF-A0A2R6JCX9-F1
#
_cell.length_a   1.000
_cell.length_b   1.000
_cell.length_c   1.000
_cell.angle_alpha   90.00
_cell.angle_beta   90.00
_cell.angle_gamma   90.00
#
_symmetry.space_group_name_H-M   'P 1'
#
loop_
_entity.id
_entity.type
_entity.pdbx_description
1 polymer ?
#
loop_
_entity_poly.entity_id
_entity_poly.type
_entity_poly.pdbx_seq_one_letter_code
_entity_poly.pdbx_strand_id
1 'polypeptide(L)'
;MTLRGPDGDPAAFGVEDRAAIEAWLTDFFGRPVELRRDETGGFPDDTLASGPTVIAAATLEAVADWFDGIDAAGMERRLRPNLVVSGVEPFWEDRLYADRETAVAFRVGDCEFLGSNPCRRCAVPTRNPETGEATPGFRERFVERRRETLPEWASEAWFDHHFRLMVNTFVPEETVGRQLRVGDDVAILGERPYPG
;
A
#
# COMPACT_ATOMS: atom_id res chain seq x y z
N MET A 1 -13.94 -12.09 11.91
CA MET A 1 -13.81 -11.85 10.46
C MET A 1 -15.14 -12.09 9.79
N THR A 2 -15.51 -11.29 8.80
CA THR A 2 -16.75 -11.49 8.03
C THR A 2 -16.41 -11.75 6.58
N LEU A 3 -16.96 -12.81 6.00
CA LEU A 3 -16.81 -13.18 4.60
C LEU A 3 -18.15 -13.06 3.89
N ARG A 4 -18.13 -12.58 2.65
CA ARG A 4 -19.34 -12.39 1.84
C ARG A 4 -19.01 -12.67 0.38
N GLY A 5 -19.77 -13.56 -0.24
CA GLY A 5 -19.74 -13.77 -1.70
C GLY A 5 -20.61 -12.74 -2.43
N PRO A 6 -20.49 -12.61 -3.77
CA PRO A 6 -21.21 -11.61 -4.56
C PRO A 6 -22.73 -11.59 -4.31
N ASP A 7 -23.35 -12.77 -4.19
CA ASP A 7 -24.80 -12.94 -4.00
C ASP A 7 -25.16 -13.59 -2.65
N GLY A 8 -24.20 -13.70 -1.74
CA GLY A 8 -24.35 -14.42 -0.47
C GLY A 8 -24.65 -13.52 0.72
N ASP A 9 -25.33 -14.08 1.72
CA ASP A 9 -25.40 -13.50 3.05
C ASP A 9 -24.02 -13.49 3.70
N PRO A 10 -23.69 -12.44 4.49
CA PRO A 10 -22.42 -12.38 5.21
C PRO A 10 -22.33 -13.49 6.26
N ALA A 11 -21.23 -14.22 6.26
CA ALA A 11 -20.89 -15.21 7.27
C ALA A 11 -19.83 -14.64 8.22
N ALA A 12 -20.09 -14.68 9.52
CA ALA A 12 -19.19 -14.18 10.55
C ALA A 12 -18.47 -15.35 11.25
N PHE A 13 -17.16 -15.22 11.40
CA PHE A 13 -16.28 -16.22 12.00
C PHE A 13 -15.39 -15.57 13.07
N GLY A 14 -15.08 -16.32 14.13
CA GLY A 14 -13.88 -16.05 14.93
C GLY A 14 -12.64 -16.23 14.05
N VAL A 15 -11.62 -15.38 14.18
CA VAL A 15 -10.40 -15.49 13.34
C VAL A 15 -9.62 -16.78 13.69
N GLU A 16 -9.82 -17.27 14.90
CA GLU A 16 -9.34 -18.53 15.43
C GLU A 16 -10.05 -19.76 14.85
N ASP A 17 -11.26 -19.61 14.27
CA ASP A 17 -12.02 -20.72 13.67
C ASP A 17 -11.56 -20.99 12.23
N ARG A 18 -10.29 -21.35 12.12
CA ARG A 18 -9.59 -21.56 10.85
C ARG A 18 -10.28 -22.62 9.99
N ALA A 19 -10.77 -23.71 10.58
CA ALA A 19 -11.41 -24.79 9.84
C ALA A 19 -12.72 -24.35 9.18
N ALA A 20 -13.56 -23.58 9.88
CA ALA A 20 -14.80 -23.05 9.30
C ALA A 20 -14.51 -22.04 8.18
N ILE A 21 -13.49 -21.19 8.37
CA ILE A 21 -13.03 -20.23 7.36
C ILE A 21 -12.52 -20.95 6.10
N GLU A 22 -11.65 -21.95 6.27
CA GLU A 22 -11.09 -22.73 5.17
C GLU A 22 -12.16 -23.49 4.40
N ALA A 23 -13.14 -24.06 5.11
CA ALA A 23 -14.28 -24.73 4.49
C ALA A 23 -15.12 -23.75 3.66
N TRP A 24 -15.44 -22.58 4.21
CA TRP A 24 -16.19 -21.54 3.50
C TRP A 24 -15.43 -21.06 2.25
N LEU A 25 -14.14 -20.78 2.37
CA LEU A 25 -13.31 -20.32 1.24
C LEU A 25 -13.14 -21.43 0.19
N THR A 26 -13.02 -22.69 0.62
CA THR A 26 -12.93 -23.84 -0.28
C THR A 26 -14.19 -24.00 -1.11
N ASP A 27 -15.35 -23.87 -0.48
CA ASP A 27 -16.66 -23.89 -1.16
C ASP A 27 -16.77 -22.70 -2.13
N PHE A 28 -16.48 -21.49 -1.65
CA PHE A 28 -16.56 -20.27 -2.45
C PHE A 28 -15.66 -20.28 -3.70
N PHE A 29 -14.39 -20.69 -3.55
CA PHE A 29 -13.44 -20.71 -4.67
C PHE A 29 -13.51 -22.01 -5.50
N GLY A 30 -14.28 -23.01 -5.07
CA GLY A 30 -14.38 -24.31 -5.75
C GLY A 30 -13.06 -25.09 -5.80
N ARG A 31 -12.14 -24.83 -4.87
CA ARG A 31 -10.80 -25.45 -4.80
C ARG A 31 -10.34 -25.52 -3.34
N PRO A 32 -9.50 -26.49 -2.95
CA PRO A 32 -8.96 -26.54 -1.60
C PRO A 32 -8.25 -25.22 -1.23
N VAL A 33 -8.62 -24.64 -0.09
CA VAL A 33 -8.03 -23.42 0.48
C VAL A 33 -7.55 -23.69 1.89
N GLU A 34 -6.35 -23.18 2.20
CA GLU A 34 -5.74 -23.22 3.52
C GLU A 34 -5.47 -21.78 4.00
N LEU A 35 -5.83 -21.45 5.24
CA LEU A 35 -5.54 -20.17 5.87
C LEU A 35 -4.32 -20.31 6.78
N ARG A 36 -3.18 -19.74 6.37
CA ARG A 36 -1.95 -19.74 7.16
C ARG A 36 -1.72 -18.40 7.84
N ARG A 37 -1.20 -18.43 9.06
CA ARG A 37 -0.76 -17.26 9.81
C ARG A 37 0.74 -17.35 10.04
N ASP A 38 1.42 -16.24 9.77
CA ASP A 38 2.82 -16.04 10.14
C ASP A 38 2.88 -14.83 11.10
N GLU A 39 3.41 -15.07 12.31
CA GLU A 39 3.54 -14.06 13.35
C GLU A 39 4.89 -13.33 13.30
N THR A 40 5.79 -13.73 12.40
CA THR A 40 7.17 -13.24 12.33
C THR A 40 7.39 -12.13 11.29
N GLY A 41 6.38 -11.78 10.50
CA GLY A 41 6.53 -10.80 9.42
C GLY A 41 5.51 -10.90 8.29
N GLY A 42 4.65 -11.93 8.32
CA GLY A 42 3.59 -12.10 7.33
C GLY A 42 4.11 -12.56 5.96
N PHE A 43 3.34 -12.30 4.91
CA PHE A 43 3.66 -12.72 3.54
C PHE A 43 3.76 -11.49 2.61
N PRO A 44 4.73 -10.58 2.79
CA PRO A 44 4.90 -9.43 1.92
C PRO A 44 5.51 -9.85 0.57
N ASP A 45 5.14 -9.15 -0.51
CA ASP A 45 5.77 -9.33 -1.82
C ASP A 45 7.25 -8.90 -1.81
N ASP A 46 7.60 -7.95 -0.93
CA ASP A 46 8.97 -7.48 -0.68
C ASP A 46 9.36 -7.83 0.76
N THR A 47 10.16 -8.88 0.91
CA THR A 47 10.59 -9.37 2.24
C THR A 47 11.62 -8.46 2.90
N LEU A 48 12.25 -7.56 2.14
CA LEU A 48 13.20 -6.60 2.69
C LEU A 48 12.44 -5.38 3.20
N ALA A 49 11.62 -4.75 2.35
CA ALA A 49 10.79 -3.59 2.72
C ALA A 49 9.38 -4.03 3.17
N SER A 50 9.32 -4.82 4.24
CA SER A 50 8.10 -5.47 4.76
C SER A 50 7.21 -4.56 5.62
N GLY A 51 7.59 -3.30 5.79
CA GLY A 51 6.86 -2.33 6.58
C GLY A 51 5.58 -1.79 5.93
N PRO A 52 4.83 -0.94 6.65
CA PRO A 52 3.61 -0.35 6.12
C PRO A 52 3.91 0.52 4.90
N THR A 53 3.05 0.45 3.89
CA THR A 53 3.08 1.39 2.76
C THR A 53 2.52 2.75 3.16
N VAL A 54 3.14 3.83 2.65
CA VAL A 54 2.77 5.22 2.96
C VAL A 54 2.34 5.95 1.70
N ILE A 55 1.24 6.71 1.78
CA ILE A 55 0.74 7.59 0.72
C ILE A 55 0.14 8.86 1.33
N ALA A 56 0.20 10.00 0.63
CA ALA A 56 -0.58 11.17 1.03
C ALA A 56 -2.05 11.06 0.60
N ALA A 57 -2.96 11.57 1.42
CA ALA A 57 -4.38 11.69 1.08
C ALA A 57 -4.58 12.52 -0.21
N ALA A 58 -3.83 13.62 -0.35
CA ALA A 58 -3.85 14.45 -1.55
C ALA A 58 -3.35 13.70 -2.80
N THR A 59 -2.49 12.68 -2.64
CA THR A 59 -2.10 11.81 -3.76
C THR A 59 -3.24 10.89 -4.18
N LEU A 60 -4.02 10.35 -3.23
CA LEU A 60 -5.20 9.53 -3.54
C LEU A 60 -6.22 10.33 -4.35
N GLU A 61 -6.48 11.57 -3.97
CA GLU A 61 -7.35 12.50 -4.71
C GLU A 61 -6.79 12.78 -6.11
N ALA A 62 -5.54 13.22 -6.21
CA ALA A 62 -4.94 13.57 -7.50
C ALA A 62 -4.89 12.39 -8.48
N VAL A 63 -4.65 11.16 -7.99
CA VAL A 63 -4.60 9.95 -8.82
C VAL A 63 -6.01 9.47 -9.18
N ALA A 64 -6.99 9.64 -8.29
CA ALA A 64 -8.40 9.36 -8.59
C ALA A 64 -8.91 10.23 -9.75
N ASP A 65 -8.58 11.52 -9.75
CA ASP A 65 -8.95 12.49 -10.79
C ASP A 65 -8.43 12.14 -12.20
N TRP A 66 -7.55 11.15 -12.34
CA TRP A 66 -7.10 10.65 -13.64
C TRP A 66 -8.13 9.74 -14.32
N PHE A 67 -9.13 9.26 -13.58
CA PHE A 67 -10.07 8.22 -14.00
C PHE A 67 -11.51 8.61 -13.72
N ASP A 68 -12.35 8.57 -14.76
CA ASP A 68 -13.78 8.77 -14.59
C ASP A 68 -14.39 7.66 -13.71
N GLY A 69 -15.19 8.06 -12.73
CA GLY A 69 -15.92 7.13 -11.86
C GLY A 69 -15.08 6.45 -10.77
N ILE A 70 -13.85 6.91 -10.52
CA ILE A 70 -13.05 6.51 -9.36
C ILE A 70 -12.83 7.75 -8.49
N ASP A 71 -13.35 7.73 -7.27
CA ASP A 71 -13.07 8.75 -6.25
C ASP A 71 -11.86 8.36 -5.38
N ALA A 72 -11.45 9.26 -4.48
CA ALA A 72 -10.31 9.04 -3.59
C ALA A 72 -10.47 7.76 -2.75
N ALA A 73 -11.66 7.50 -2.20
CA ALA A 73 -11.94 6.29 -1.43
C ALA A 73 -11.85 5.02 -2.31
N GLY A 74 -12.36 5.08 -3.54
CA GLY A 74 -12.24 4.01 -4.53
C GLY A 74 -10.80 3.75 -4.95
N MET A 75 -9.99 4.80 -5.08
CA MET A 75 -8.55 4.70 -5.37
C MET A 75 -7.78 4.12 -4.17
N GLU A 76 -8.10 4.54 -2.95
CA GLU A 76 -7.53 3.98 -1.72
C GLU A 76 -7.77 2.48 -1.63
N ARG A 77 -8.99 2.02 -1.89
CA ARG A 77 -9.34 0.58 -1.89
C ARG A 77 -8.62 -0.23 -2.97
N ARG A 78 -8.23 0.41 -4.08
CA ARG A 78 -7.43 -0.19 -5.17
C ARG A 78 -5.95 -0.29 -4.82
N LEU A 79 -5.39 0.77 -4.24
CA LEU A 79 -3.97 0.88 -3.91
C LEU A 79 -3.62 0.16 -2.60
N ARG A 80 -4.58 0.09 -1.67
CA ARG A 80 -4.49 -0.59 -0.37
C ARG A 80 -3.33 -0.10 0.51
N PRO A 81 -3.19 1.22 0.74
CA PRO A 81 -2.17 1.73 1.64
C PRO A 81 -2.37 1.26 3.08
N ASN A 82 -1.31 1.28 3.88
CA ASN A 82 -1.39 1.04 5.31
C ASN A 82 -1.49 2.35 6.11
N LEU A 83 -0.72 3.37 5.71
CA LEU A 83 -0.67 4.69 6.33
C LEU A 83 -1.02 5.76 5.29
N VAL A 84 -2.01 6.59 5.62
CA VAL A 84 -2.45 7.72 4.79
C VAL A 84 -2.14 9.02 5.53
N VAL A 85 -1.33 9.88 4.92
CA VAL A 85 -0.88 11.15 5.51
C VAL A 85 -1.73 12.30 4.98
N SER A 86 -2.43 13.00 5.87
CA SER A 86 -3.22 14.19 5.54
C SER A 86 -2.42 15.48 5.74
N GLY A 87 -2.88 16.59 5.14
CA GLY A 87 -2.30 17.93 5.37
C GLY A 87 -0.99 18.19 4.62
N VAL A 88 -0.66 17.36 3.64
CA VAL A 88 0.53 17.48 2.78
C VAL A 88 0.12 17.55 1.30
N GLU A 89 1.02 18.05 0.46
CA GLU A 89 0.82 18.18 -0.99
C GLU A 89 0.72 16.81 -1.70
N PRO A 90 0.06 16.74 -2.88
CA PRO A 90 0.10 15.54 -3.72
C PRO A 90 1.54 15.10 -3.97
N PHE A 91 1.76 13.79 -3.90
CA PHE A 91 3.06 13.13 -4.07
C PHE A 91 4.10 13.51 -3.00
N TRP A 92 3.67 14.02 -1.84
CA TRP A 92 4.56 14.28 -0.70
C TRP A 92 5.35 13.04 -0.29
N GLU A 93 4.75 11.84 -0.37
CA GLU A 93 5.42 10.61 0.00
C GLU A 93 6.66 10.32 -0.87
N ASP A 94 6.78 10.92 -2.06
CA ASP A 94 7.99 10.77 -2.89
C ASP A 94 9.25 11.35 -2.25
N ARG A 95 9.12 12.12 -1.17
CA ARG A 95 10.24 12.60 -0.34
C ARG A 95 10.78 11.53 0.61
N LEU A 96 10.08 10.40 0.75
CA LEU A 96 10.43 9.32 1.66
C LEU A 96 11.29 8.23 1.01
N TYR A 97 11.89 8.48 -0.15
CA TYR A 97 12.93 7.61 -0.70
C TYR A 97 13.99 8.46 -1.42
N ALA A 98 15.20 7.92 -1.49
CA ALA A 98 16.34 8.57 -2.13
C ALA A 98 16.82 7.70 -3.32
N ASP A 99 18.11 7.39 -3.41
CA ASP A 99 18.67 6.51 -4.43
C ASP A 99 18.57 5.01 -4.07
N ARG A 100 19.36 4.14 -4.72
CA ARG A 100 19.36 2.69 -4.50
C ARG A 100 20.18 2.24 -3.30
N GLU A 101 20.99 3.13 -2.73
CA GLU A 101 21.94 2.85 -1.65
C GLU A 101 21.53 3.51 -0.33
N THR A 102 20.49 4.35 -0.38
CA THR A 102 20.06 5.22 0.72
C THR A 102 18.55 5.11 0.94
N ALA A 103 18.14 4.98 2.19
CA ALA A 103 16.75 5.07 2.62
C ALA A 103 16.49 6.43 3.30
N VAL A 104 15.24 6.88 3.36
CA VAL A 104 14.88 8.12 4.06
C VAL A 104 14.22 7.78 5.39
N ALA A 105 14.84 8.18 6.49
CA ALA A 105 14.24 8.04 7.81
C ALA A 105 13.11 9.06 8.00
N PHE A 106 11.99 8.60 8.53
CA PHE A 106 10.90 9.45 8.96
C PHE A 106 10.25 8.89 10.23
N ARG A 107 9.55 9.75 10.95
CA ARG A 107 8.86 9.42 12.19
C ARG A 107 7.37 9.66 12.04
N VAL A 108 6.57 8.80 12.65
CA VAL A 108 5.15 9.00 12.91
C VAL A 108 4.94 8.82 14.41
N GLY A 109 4.55 9.88 15.12
CA GLY A 109 4.49 9.86 16.58
C GLY A 109 5.85 9.47 17.20
N ASP A 110 5.88 8.33 17.90
CA ASP A 110 7.10 7.75 18.52
C ASP A 110 7.71 6.58 17.72
N CYS A 111 7.21 6.30 16.52
CA CYS A 111 7.69 5.21 15.67
C CYS A 111 8.53 5.74 14.51
N GLU A 112 9.72 5.19 14.33
CA GLU A 112 10.59 5.52 13.21
C GLU A 112 10.53 4.42 12.14
N PHE A 113 10.58 4.85 10.89
CA PHE A 113 10.57 4.01 9.71
C PHE A 113 11.65 4.48 8.75
N LEU A 114 12.09 3.59 7.87
CA LEU A 114 12.94 3.96 6.74
C LEU A 114 12.14 3.76 5.46
N GLY A 115 11.87 4.83 4.73
CA GLY A 115 11.27 4.73 3.41
C GLY A 115 12.31 4.25 2.39
N SER A 116 11.94 3.22 1.64
CA SER A 116 12.82 2.42 0.79
C SER A 116 12.77 2.89 -0.65
N ASN A 117 11.63 2.68 -1.30
CA ASN A 117 11.47 2.84 -2.73
C ASN A 117 9.99 3.08 -3.08
N PRO A 118 9.71 3.72 -4.23
CA PRO A 118 8.35 3.81 -4.72
C PRO A 118 7.87 2.41 -5.12
N CYS A 119 6.70 2.06 -4.58
CA CYS A 119 6.21 0.70 -4.65
C CYS A 119 5.64 0.39 -6.04
N ARG A 120 6.12 -0.72 -6.61
CA ARG A 120 5.72 -1.21 -7.94
C ARG A 120 4.28 -1.68 -7.88
N ARG A 121 3.44 -1.15 -8.78
CA ARG A 121 2.03 -1.53 -8.82
C ARG A 121 1.86 -2.84 -9.63
N CYS A 122 1.10 -3.77 -9.08
CA CYS A 122 0.68 -4.99 -9.77
C CYS A 122 -0.62 -4.74 -10.56
N ALA A 123 -1.28 -5.79 -11.06
CA ALA A 123 -2.55 -5.65 -11.79
C ALA A 123 -3.76 -5.36 -10.88
N VAL A 124 -3.64 -5.53 -9.56
CA VAL A 124 -4.78 -5.37 -8.63
C VAL A 124 -5.45 -3.99 -8.72
N PRO A 125 -4.71 -2.86 -8.77
CA PRO A 125 -5.34 -1.54 -8.84
C PRO A 125 -6.15 -1.29 -10.12
N THR A 126 -5.95 -2.09 -11.18
CA THR A 126 -6.65 -1.93 -12.45
C THR A 126 -8.08 -2.48 -12.42
N ARG A 127 -8.53 -3.03 -11.29
CA ARG A 127 -9.85 -3.68 -11.14
C ARG A 127 -10.72 -2.97 -10.11
N ASN A 128 -12.03 -3.04 -10.30
CA ASN A 128 -12.99 -2.60 -9.31
C ASN A 128 -12.90 -3.50 -8.05
N PRO A 129 -12.69 -2.93 -6.84
CA PRO A 129 -12.59 -3.70 -5.59
C PRO A 129 -13.85 -4.48 -5.21
N GLU A 130 -15.02 -4.11 -5.72
CA GLU A 130 -16.30 -4.79 -5.47
C GLU A 130 -16.55 -5.90 -6.49
N THR A 131 -16.43 -5.58 -7.78
CA THR A 131 -16.86 -6.49 -8.87
C THR A 131 -15.72 -7.29 -9.49
N GLY A 132 -14.47 -6.87 -9.29
CA GLY A 132 -13.30 -7.45 -9.95
C GLY A 132 -13.15 -7.08 -11.44
N GLU A 133 -14.08 -6.31 -12.00
CA GLU A 133 -14.05 -5.87 -13.40
C GLU A 133 -12.87 -4.95 -13.67
N ALA A 134 -12.21 -5.14 -14.82
CA ALA A 134 -11.08 -4.32 -15.21
C ALA A 134 -11.54 -2.91 -15.64
N THR A 135 -10.78 -1.88 -15.27
CA THR A 135 -10.91 -0.52 -15.78
C THR A 135 -10.07 -0.41 -17.06
N PRO A 136 -10.69 -0.24 -18.25
CA PRO A 136 -9.96 -0.19 -19.51
C PRO A 136 -8.94 0.95 -19.54
N GLY A 137 -7.74 0.69 -20.06
CA GLY A 137 -6.69 1.71 -20.21
C GLY A 137 -6.08 2.22 -18.90
N PHE A 138 -6.41 1.60 -17.75
CA PHE A 138 -5.98 2.09 -16.44
C PHE A 138 -4.46 2.25 -16.35
N ARG A 139 -3.72 1.22 -16.75
CA ARG A 139 -2.26 1.20 -16.62
C ARG A 139 -1.61 2.24 -17.53
N GLU A 140 -2.08 2.34 -18.77
CA GLU A 140 -1.57 3.28 -19.76
C GLU A 140 -1.77 4.72 -19.29
N ARG A 141 -3.00 5.05 -18.87
CA ARG A 141 -3.34 6.37 -18.34
C ARG A 141 -2.56 6.67 -17.05
N PHE A 142 -2.43 5.70 -16.15
CA PHE A 142 -1.64 5.86 -14.94
C PHE A 142 -0.18 6.21 -15.26
N VAL A 143 0.45 5.43 -16.14
CA VAL A 143 1.87 5.62 -16.51
C VAL A 143 2.09 6.97 -17.18
N GLU A 144 1.19 7.38 -18.08
CA GLU A 144 1.21 8.69 -18.73
C GLU A 144 1.12 9.81 -17.69
N ARG A 145 0.06 9.83 -16.88
CA ARG A 145 -0.16 10.86 -15.87
C ARG A 145 0.95 10.90 -14.83
N ARG A 146 1.39 9.73 -14.35
CA ARG A 146 2.44 9.66 -13.34
C ARG A 146 3.77 10.21 -13.86
N ARG A 147 4.06 10.09 -15.15
CA ARG A 147 5.22 10.74 -15.79
C ARG A 147 5.04 12.25 -15.88
N GLU A 148 3.85 12.73 -16.25
CA GLU A 148 3.54 14.16 -16.35
C GLU A 148 3.61 14.87 -14.98
N THR A 149 3.25 14.17 -13.91
CA THR A 149 3.13 14.72 -12.56
C THR A 149 4.21 14.21 -11.60
N LEU A 150 5.33 13.70 -12.11
CA LEU A 150 6.45 13.30 -11.26
C LEU A 150 7.08 14.57 -10.66
N PRO A 151 7.07 14.76 -9.33
CA PRO A 151 7.57 15.99 -8.75
C PRO A 151 9.10 16.03 -8.77
N GLU A 152 9.67 17.24 -8.75
CA GLU A 152 11.13 17.46 -8.84
C GLU A 152 11.93 16.81 -7.69
N TRP A 153 11.28 16.51 -6.56
CA TRP A 153 11.90 15.84 -5.42
C TRP A 153 11.87 14.31 -5.50
N ALA A 154 11.12 13.73 -6.44
CA ALA A 154 11.11 12.29 -6.61
C ALA A 154 12.43 11.82 -7.21
N SER A 155 13.07 10.84 -6.59
CA SER A 155 14.29 10.25 -7.12
C SER A 155 14.02 9.44 -8.38
N GLU A 156 14.46 9.95 -9.54
CA GLU A 156 14.34 9.29 -10.84
C GLU A 156 15.03 7.92 -10.90
N ALA A 157 15.98 7.63 -9.99
CA ALA A 157 16.71 6.36 -9.90
C ALA A 157 15.79 5.12 -9.76
N TRP A 158 14.54 5.33 -9.36
CA TRP A 158 13.54 4.28 -9.19
C TRP A 158 12.55 4.14 -10.35
N PHE A 159 12.51 5.10 -11.28
CA PHE A 159 11.48 5.18 -12.32
C PHE A 159 11.95 4.61 -13.68
N ASP A 160 12.42 3.35 -13.66
CA ASP A 160 12.59 2.53 -14.87
C ASP A 160 11.26 2.35 -15.64
N HIS A 161 10.15 2.46 -14.92
CA HIS A 161 8.80 2.67 -15.44
C HIS A 161 7.97 3.47 -14.44
N HIS A 162 6.87 4.07 -14.89
CA HIS A 162 6.05 4.98 -14.07
C HIS A 162 4.83 4.32 -13.43
N PHE A 163 4.70 2.99 -13.52
CA PHE A 163 3.68 2.25 -12.79
C PHE A 163 4.11 1.97 -11.34
N ARG A 164 4.39 3.06 -10.62
CA ARG A 164 4.91 3.10 -9.25
C ARG A 164 4.27 4.25 -8.49
N LEU A 165 3.88 3.99 -7.26
CA LEU A 165 3.24 4.96 -6.37
C LEU A 165 3.26 4.42 -4.94
N MET A 166 3.14 5.29 -3.94
CA MET A 166 3.33 4.98 -2.51
C MET A 166 4.76 4.56 -2.20
N VAL A 167 5.11 4.56 -0.93
CA VAL A 167 6.45 4.19 -0.47
C VAL A 167 6.41 2.88 0.30
N ASN A 168 7.26 1.94 -0.10
CA ASN A 168 7.58 0.76 0.72
C ASN A 168 8.51 1.19 1.86
N THR A 169 8.36 0.60 3.03
CA THR A 169 9.16 0.98 4.21
C THR A 169 9.83 -0.22 4.86
N PHE A 170 10.91 0.04 5.57
CA PHE A 170 11.47 -0.85 6.56
C PHE A 170 10.97 -0.44 7.95
N VAL A 171 10.82 -1.44 8.81
CA VAL A 171 10.53 -1.24 10.23
C VAL A 171 11.79 -1.61 11.02
N PRO A 172 12.50 -0.62 11.61
CA PRO A 172 13.58 -0.89 12.56
C PRO A 172 13.10 -1.76 13.72
N GLU A 173 13.97 -2.63 14.25
CA GLU A 173 13.63 -3.53 15.36
C GLU A 173 13.09 -2.77 16.57
N GLU A 174 13.61 -1.56 16.83
CA GLU A 174 13.19 -0.71 17.94
C GLU A 174 11.76 -0.19 17.80
N THR A 175 11.22 -0.18 16.57
CA THR A 175 9.84 0.22 16.27
C THR A 175 8.87 -0.96 16.39
N VAL A 176 9.34 -2.21 16.30
CA VAL A 176 8.47 -3.39 16.39
C VAL A 176 7.77 -3.46 17.73
N GLY A 177 6.44 -3.65 17.71
CA GLY A 177 5.60 -3.69 18.90
C GLY A 177 5.17 -2.33 19.46
N ARG A 178 5.67 -1.21 18.89
CA ARG A 178 5.16 0.12 19.21
C ARG A 178 3.78 0.34 18.59
N GLN A 179 3.06 1.33 19.11
CA GLN A 179 1.72 1.70 18.65
C GLN A 179 1.73 3.08 18.01
N LEU A 180 1.01 3.17 16.90
CA LEU A 180 0.66 4.42 16.23
C LEU A 180 -0.82 4.72 16.40
N ARG A 181 -1.19 6.00 16.29
CA ARG A 181 -2.56 6.46 16.31
C ARG A 181 -2.83 7.42 15.16
N VAL A 182 -4.08 7.44 14.70
CA VAL A 182 -4.53 8.49 13.78
C VAL A 182 -4.40 9.83 14.48
N GLY A 183 -3.79 10.80 13.80
CA GLY A 183 -3.50 12.13 14.34
C GLY A 183 -2.07 12.29 14.86
N ASP A 184 -1.25 11.24 14.88
CA ASP A 184 0.17 11.37 15.18
C ASP A 184 0.91 12.19 14.12
N ASP A 185 1.78 13.09 14.56
CA ASP A 185 2.58 13.95 13.68
C ASP A 185 3.60 13.16 12.87
N VAL A 186 3.86 13.63 11.64
CA VAL A 186 4.82 13.02 10.71
C VAL A 186 6.01 13.96 10.48
N ALA A 187 7.23 13.45 10.62
CA ALA A 187 8.45 14.24 10.41
C ALA A 187 9.50 13.47 9.62
N ILE A 188 10.09 14.10 8.60
CA ILE A 188 11.23 13.55 7.85
C ILE A 188 12.51 13.82 8.64
N LEU A 189 13.31 12.78 8.89
CA LEU A 189 14.54 12.81 9.69
C LEU A 189 15.82 12.77 8.83
N GLY A 190 15.65 12.67 7.51
CA GLY A 190 16.72 12.67 6.51
C GLY A 190 17.21 11.28 6.13
N GLU A 191 18.21 11.26 5.25
CA GLU A 191 18.76 10.06 4.65
C GLU A 191 19.55 9.18 5.65
N ARG A 192 19.50 7.86 5.43
CA ARG A 192 20.23 6.81 6.15
C ARG A 192 20.73 5.77 5.16
N PRO A 193 21.83 5.04 5.44
CA PRO A 193 22.22 3.91 4.62
C PRO A 193 21.06 2.91 4.47
N TYR A 194 20.90 2.37 3.27
CA TYR A 194 19.87 1.36 3.00
C TYR A 194 20.13 0.11 3.87
N PRO A 195 19.11 -0.48 4.51
CA PRO A 195 19.28 -1.70 5.31
C PRO A 195 19.78 -2.86 4.43
N GLY A 196 20.91 -3.46 4.83
CA GLY A 196 21.50 -4.62 4.16
C GLY A 196 20.87 -5.94 4.55
#